data_AF-A0AAV2EMT4-F1
#
_entry.id   AF-A0AAV2EMT4-F1
#
_cell.length_a   1.000
_cell.length_b   1.000
_cell.length_c   1.000
_cell.angle_alpha   90.00
_cell.angle_beta   90.00
_cell.angle_gamma   90.00
#
_symmetry.space_group_name_H-M   'P 1'
#
loop_
_entity.id
_entity.type
_entity.pdbx_description
1 polymer ?
#
loop_
_entity_poly.entity_id
_entity_poly.type
_entity_poly.pdbx_seq_one_letter_code
_entity_poly.pdbx_strand_id
1 'polypeptide(L)'
;MVDPNKQTALCSRLRMELLNPLRVAVVSTGPDTELLVANPVELSGRRRPLVFHDITLALKMLNACAFSVKIGRYMIHDRGWSVYRVLLDEREERPTVPRMKIEEDVKKVLMGWE
;
A
#
# COMPACT_ATOMS: atom_id res chain seq x y z
N MET A 1 17.92 20.64 -27.05
CA MET A 1 18.47 19.60 -26.14
C MET A 1 17.69 19.67 -24.83
N VAL A 2 17.26 18.52 -24.29
CA VAL A 2 16.58 18.47 -22.97
C VAL A 2 17.64 18.64 -21.88
N ASP A 3 17.31 19.39 -20.83
CA ASP A 3 18.16 19.57 -19.64
C ASP A 3 18.52 18.19 -19.03
N PRO A 4 19.81 17.84 -18.91
CA PRO A 4 20.25 16.55 -18.37
C PRO A 4 19.73 16.25 -16.96
N ASN A 5 19.54 17.30 -16.13
CA ASN A 5 18.98 17.15 -14.79
C ASN A 5 17.49 16.79 -14.84
N LYS A 6 16.74 17.41 -15.76
CA LYS A 6 15.32 17.07 -15.98
C LYS A 6 15.16 15.65 -16.51
N GLN A 7 16.05 15.22 -17.41
CA GLN A 7 16.06 13.84 -17.91
C GLN A 7 16.36 12.83 -16.80
N THR A 8 17.38 13.10 -15.98
CA THR A 8 17.75 12.24 -14.85
C THR A 8 16.63 12.14 -13.81
N ALA A 9 16.01 13.26 -13.44
CA ALA A 9 14.89 13.28 -12.53
C ALA A 9 13.70 12.47 -13.06
N LEU A 10 13.39 12.59 -14.36
CA LEU A 10 12.34 11.80 -15.00
C LEU A 10 12.66 10.30 -14.98
N CYS A 11 13.89 9.91 -15.36
CA CYS A 11 14.31 8.52 -15.35
C CYS A 11 14.28 7.90 -13.95
N SER A 12 14.74 8.63 -12.93
CA SER A 12 14.67 8.19 -11.53
C SER A 12 13.23 7.99 -11.08
N ARG A 13 12.32 8.91 -11.47
CA ARG A 13 10.89 8.78 -11.16
C ARG A 13 10.29 7.55 -11.84
N LEU A 14 10.52 7.36 -13.13
CA LEU A 14 10.03 6.19 -13.88
C LEU A 14 10.54 4.88 -13.27
N ARG A 15 11.82 4.79 -12.89
CA ARG A 15 12.35 3.60 -12.21
C ARG A 15 11.65 3.32 -10.89
N MET A 16 11.38 4.36 -10.09
CA MET A 16 10.62 4.20 -8.85
C MET A 16 9.19 3.70 -9.10
N GLU A 17 8.49 4.26 -10.10
CA GLU A 17 7.15 3.81 -10.51
C GLU A 17 7.16 2.34 -10.96
N LEU A 18 8.20 1.91 -11.68
CA LEU A 18 8.30 0.54 -12.20
C LEU A 18 8.70 -0.49 -11.14
N LEU A 19 9.60 -0.13 -10.22
CA LEU A 19 10.14 -1.07 -9.23
C LEU A 19 9.22 -1.26 -8.02
N ASN A 20 8.61 -0.19 -7.53
CA ASN A 20 7.71 -0.24 -6.36
C ASN A 20 6.57 0.78 -6.52
N PRO A 21 5.62 0.49 -7.42
CA PRO A 21 4.49 1.38 -7.70
C PRO A 21 3.62 1.62 -6.47
N LEU A 22 3.61 0.71 -5.49
CA LEU A 22 2.97 0.89 -4.19
C LEU A 22 3.80 0.21 -3.10
N ARG A 23 3.65 0.66 -1.85
CA ARG A 23 4.38 0.10 -0.70
C ARG A 23 3.38 -0.56 0.24
N VAL A 24 3.68 -1.78 0.67
CA VAL A 24 2.91 -2.56 1.64
C VAL A 24 3.86 -2.94 2.77
N ALA A 25 3.44 -2.78 4.02
CA ALA A 25 4.18 -3.20 5.20
C ALA A 25 3.22 -3.57 6.33
N VAL A 26 3.59 -4.55 7.15
CA VAL A 26 2.90 -4.89 8.40
C VAL A 26 3.78 -4.48 9.57
N VAL A 27 3.24 -3.64 10.44
CA VAL A 27 3.97 -3.04 11.55
C VAL A 27 3.29 -3.33 12.88
N SER A 28 4.08 -3.53 13.94
CA SER A 28 3.57 -3.52 15.31
C SER A 28 3.37 -2.07 15.76
N THR A 29 2.20 -1.72 16.26
CA THR A 29 1.91 -0.43 16.91
C THR A 29 1.45 -0.71 18.34
N GLY A 30 2.40 -0.89 19.25
CA GLY A 30 2.09 -1.31 20.62
C GLY A 30 1.55 -2.75 20.66
N PRO A 31 0.39 -3.00 21.30
CA PRO A 31 -0.23 -4.32 21.32
C PRO A 31 -0.90 -4.68 19.98
N ASP A 32 -1.06 -3.71 19.09
CA ASP A 32 -1.80 -3.86 17.85
C ASP A 32 -0.90 -4.15 16.65
N THR A 33 -1.44 -4.83 15.64
CA THR A 33 -0.80 -4.96 14.31
C THR A 33 -1.53 -4.11 13.28
N GLU A 34 -0.79 -3.27 12.56
CA GLU A 34 -1.31 -2.46 11.45
C GLU A 34 -0.73 -2.93 10.10
N LEU A 35 -1.59 -3.05 9.10
CA LEU A 35 -1.23 -3.10 7.69
C LEU A 35 -1.19 -1.67 7.12
N LEU A 36 -0.04 -1.29 6.58
CA LEU A 36 0.20 -0.02 5.90
C LEU A 36 0.26 -0.24 4.40
N VAL A 37 -0.59 0.48 3.66
CA VAL A 37 -0.53 0.53 2.19
C VAL A 37 -0.37 1.98 1.75
N ALA A 38 0.81 2.33 1.25
CA ALA A 38 1.07 3.60 0.62
C ALA A 38 0.93 3.47 -0.89
N ASN A 39 -0.19 3.99 -1.39
CA ASN A 39 -0.47 4.07 -2.83
C ASN A 39 -0.19 5.50 -3.32
N PRO A 40 0.68 5.69 -4.33
CA PRO A 40 0.90 7.00 -4.89
C PRO A 40 -0.37 7.50 -5.58
N VAL A 41 -0.59 8.81 -5.50
CA VAL A 41 -1.64 9.48 -6.26
C VAL A 41 -1.11 9.65 -7.67
N GLU A 42 -1.88 9.20 -8.67
CA GLU A 42 -1.52 9.41 -10.06
C GLU A 42 -1.32 10.91 -10.35
N LEU A 43 -0.38 11.24 -11.23
CA LEU A 43 -0.17 12.61 -11.72
C LEU A 43 -1.44 13.21 -12.36
N SER A 44 -2.37 12.34 -12.79
CA SER A 44 -3.67 12.70 -13.33
C SER A 44 -4.68 13.21 -12.26
N GLY A 45 -4.33 13.10 -10.97
CA GLY A 45 -5.23 13.42 -9.86
C GLY A 45 -6.39 12.43 -9.68
N ARG A 46 -6.48 11.40 -10.54
CA ARG A 46 -7.51 10.38 -10.43
C ARG A 46 -7.15 9.44 -9.29
N ARG A 47 -8.14 9.19 -8.42
CA ARG A 47 -8.03 8.13 -7.42
C ARG A 47 -8.02 6.81 -8.15
N ARG A 48 -7.26 5.83 -7.68
CA ARG A 48 -7.55 4.43 -7.95
C ARG A 48 -8.75 4.08 -7.06
N PRO A 49 -9.98 3.98 -7.60
CA PRO A 49 -11.20 3.98 -6.79
C PRO A 49 -11.37 2.72 -5.94
N LEU A 50 -10.46 1.74 -6.06
CA LEU A 50 -10.60 0.40 -5.49
C LEU A 50 -9.50 -0.01 -4.51
N VAL A 51 -8.52 0.82 -4.17
CA VAL A 51 -7.40 0.41 -3.28
C VAL A 51 -7.92 -0.16 -1.94
N PHE A 52 -8.92 0.49 -1.34
CA PHE A 52 -9.51 -0.03 -0.10
C PHE A 52 -10.25 -1.35 -0.32
N HIS A 53 -10.98 -1.49 -1.42
CA HIS A 53 -11.65 -2.74 -1.79
C HIS A 53 -10.64 -3.88 -1.99
N ASP A 54 -9.53 -3.60 -2.67
CA ASP A 54 -8.49 -4.59 -2.95
C ASP A 54 -7.78 -5.02 -1.66
N ILE A 55 -7.57 -4.09 -0.72
CA ILE A 55 -7.05 -4.41 0.62
C ILE A 55 -8.03 -5.34 1.37
N THR A 56 -9.33 -5.01 1.40
CA THR A 56 -10.30 -5.84 2.12
C THR A 56 -10.48 -7.22 1.47
N LEU A 57 -10.40 -7.30 0.14
CA LEU A 57 -10.40 -8.55 -0.60
C LEU A 57 -9.19 -9.42 -0.23
N ALA A 58 -7.98 -8.85 -0.24
CA ALA A 58 -6.76 -9.56 0.12
C ALA A 58 -6.81 -10.09 1.56
N LEU A 59 -7.26 -9.27 2.51
CA LEU A 59 -7.42 -9.69 3.90
C LEU A 59 -8.43 -10.84 4.03
N LYS A 60 -9.55 -10.77 3.31
CA LYS A 60 -10.55 -11.85 3.28
C LYS A 60 -9.97 -13.17 2.76
N MET A 61 -9.14 -13.13 1.71
CA MET A 61 -8.46 -14.33 1.17
C MET A 61 -7.48 -14.94 2.17
N LEU A 62 -6.91 -14.13 3.05
CA LEU A 62 -6.00 -14.54 4.12
C LEU A 62 -6.72 -15.01 5.40
N ASN A 63 -8.05 -15.02 5.43
CA ASN A 63 -8.85 -15.16 6.67
C ASN A 63 -8.53 -14.10 7.74
N ALA A 64 -7.95 -12.97 7.33
CA ALA A 64 -7.73 -11.78 8.16
C ALA A 64 -8.90 -10.78 8.00
N CYS A 65 -8.99 -9.80 8.89
CA CYS A 65 -9.98 -8.73 8.76
C CYS A 65 -9.43 -7.39 9.25
N ALA A 66 -9.94 -6.33 8.66
CA ALA A 66 -9.75 -4.98 9.17
C ALA A 66 -10.68 -4.75 10.37
N PHE A 67 -10.13 -4.34 11.50
CA PHE A 67 -10.90 -3.80 12.62
C PHE A 67 -11.26 -2.33 12.38
N SER A 68 -10.30 -1.52 11.92
CA SER A 68 -10.54 -0.12 11.56
C SER A 68 -9.59 0.34 10.47
N VAL A 69 -9.97 1.40 9.74
CA VAL A 69 -9.15 1.97 8.67
C VAL A 69 -9.05 3.47 8.80
N LYS A 70 -7.83 3.99 8.72
CA LYS A 70 -7.53 5.41 8.58
C LYS A 70 -6.88 5.66 7.23
N ILE A 71 -7.34 6.68 6.51
CA ILE A 71 -6.80 7.07 5.22
C ILE A 71 -6.23 8.47 5.35
N GLY A 72 -4.90 8.57 5.23
CA GLY A 72 -4.19 9.84 5.23
C GLY A 72 -3.71 10.20 3.83
N ARG A 73 -3.65 11.50 3.53
CA ARG A 73 -3.02 12.01 2.31
C ARG A 73 -1.78 12.79 2.67
N TYR A 74 -0.68 12.46 2.00
CA TYR A 74 0.63 13.01 2.29
C TYR A 74 1.29 13.49 1.01
N MET A 75 1.97 14.63 1.08
CA MET A 75 2.88 15.09 0.03
C MET A 75 4.30 14.80 0.48
N ILE A 76 5.03 14.00 -0.30
CA ILE A 76 6.41 13.61 -0.01
C ILE A 76 7.21 13.85 -1.30
N HIS A 77 8.19 14.77 -1.25
CA HIS A 77 9.03 15.13 -2.41
C HIS A 77 8.21 15.38 -3.69
N ASP A 78 7.20 16.24 -3.59
CA ASP A 78 6.29 16.62 -4.69
C ASP A 78 5.42 15.48 -5.26
N ARG A 79 5.37 14.34 -4.57
CA ARG A 79 4.49 13.21 -4.90
C ARG A 79 3.40 13.08 -3.86
N GLY A 80 2.15 13.06 -4.30
CA GLY A 80 1.01 12.75 -3.45
C GLY A 80 0.93 11.26 -3.15
N TRP A 81 0.56 10.91 -1.92
CA TRP A 81 0.35 9.54 -1.45
C TRP A 81 -0.97 9.44 -0.71
N SER A 82 -1.73 8.40 -1.00
CA SER A 82 -2.82 7.93 -0.15
C SER A 82 -2.29 6.77 0.68
N VAL A 83 -2.20 6.96 1.99
CA VAL A 83 -1.73 5.94 2.93
C VAL A 83 -2.92 5.38 3.69
N TYR A 84 -3.15 4.10 3.51
CA TYR A 84 -4.17 3.33 4.22
C TYR A 84 -3.49 2.65 5.41
N ARG A 85 -3.97 2.97 6.60
CA ARG A 85 -3.58 2.32 7.85
C ARG A 85 -4.73 1.45 8.30
N VAL A 86 -4.54 0.15 8.23
CA VAL A 86 -5.57 -0.85 8.53
C VAL A 86 -5.16 -1.57 9.80
N LEU A 87 -5.90 -1.33 10.87
CA LEU A 87 -5.75 -2.08 12.11
C LEU A 87 -6.31 -3.50 11.88
N LEU A 88 -5.50 -4.53 12.11
CA LEU A 88 -5.91 -5.91 11.92
C LEU A 88 -6.68 -6.42 13.15
N ASP A 89 -7.70 -7.23 12.91
CA ASP A 89 -8.47 -7.92 13.95
C ASP A 89 -7.73 -9.20 14.36
N GLU A 90 -7.09 -9.19 15.54
CA GLU A 90 -6.28 -10.30 16.08
C GLU A 90 -6.98 -11.05 17.23
N ARG A 91 -8.32 -11.07 17.28
CA ARG A 91 -9.06 -11.87 18.26
C ARG A 91 -8.63 -13.35 18.22
N GLU A 92 -8.54 -13.99 19.39
CA GLU A 92 -8.02 -15.36 19.58
C GLU A 92 -8.68 -16.44 18.71
N GLU A 93 -9.89 -16.19 18.24
CA GLU A 93 -10.66 -17.08 17.36
C GLU A 93 -10.11 -17.13 15.91
N ARG A 94 -9.19 -16.22 15.53
CA ARG A 94 -8.64 -16.15 14.18
C ARG A 94 -7.23 -16.77 14.07
N PRO A 95 -6.94 -17.48 12.98
CA PRO A 95 -5.60 -18.00 12.73
C PRO A 95 -4.60 -16.86 12.56
N THR A 96 -3.46 -16.95 13.24
CA THR A 96 -2.35 -16.00 13.09
C THR A 96 -1.71 -16.18 11.73
N VAL A 97 -1.83 -15.18 10.86
CA VAL A 97 -1.19 -15.17 9.54
C VAL A 97 0.21 -14.57 9.65
N PRO A 98 1.26 -15.20 9.09
CA PRO A 98 2.60 -14.61 9.08
C PRO A 98 2.63 -13.25 8.39
N ARG A 99 3.31 -12.27 9.01
CA ARG A 99 3.38 -10.88 8.50
C ARG A 99 3.84 -10.80 7.05
N MET A 100 4.90 -11.54 6.71
CA MET A 100 5.44 -11.60 5.35
C MET A 100 4.39 -12.09 4.34
N LYS A 101 3.57 -13.07 4.72
CA LYS A 101 2.49 -13.59 3.88
C LYS A 101 1.41 -12.52 3.64
N ILE A 102 1.05 -11.75 4.68
CA ILE A 102 0.10 -10.65 4.55
C ILE A 102 0.65 -9.60 3.57
N GLU A 103 1.91 -9.17 3.73
CA GLU A 103 2.53 -8.19 2.85
C GLU A 103 2.56 -8.64 1.39
N GLU A 104 2.98 -9.88 1.14
CA GLU A 104 3.08 -10.46 -0.20
C GLU A 104 1.71 -10.60 -0.87
N ASP A 105 0.74 -11.22 -0.20
CA ASP A 105 -0.57 -11.52 -0.79
C ASP A 105 -1.40 -10.22 -0.97
N VAL A 106 -1.30 -9.25 -0.06
CA VAL A 106 -1.91 -7.91 -0.24
C VAL A 106 -1.26 -7.17 -1.41
N LYS A 107 0.08 -7.21 -1.52
CA LYS A 107 0.78 -6.58 -2.65
C LYS A 107 0.36 -7.19 -3.97
N LYS A 108 0.26 -8.53 -4.07
CA LYS A 108 -0.20 -9.23 -5.27
C LYS A 108 -1.58 -8.77 -5.72
N VAL A 109 -2.56 -8.76 -4.83
CA VAL A 109 -3.93 -8.30 -5.15
C VAL A 109 -3.93 -6.85 -5.62
N LEU A 110 -3.21 -5.95 -4.93
CA LEU A 110 -3.13 -4.53 -5.32
C LEU A 110 -2.46 -4.32 -6.68
N MET A 111 -1.49 -5.16 -7.00
CA MET A 111 -0.76 -5.14 -8.27
C MET A 111 -1.51 -5.85 -9.41
N GLY A 112 -2.55 -6.63 -9.11
CA GLY A 112 -3.20 -7.52 -10.08
C GLY A 112 -2.29 -8.67 -10.52
N TRP A 113 -1.38 -9.10 -9.64
CA TRP A 113 -0.52 -10.26 -9.85
C TRP A 113 -1.20 -11.47 -9.19
N GLU A 114 -1.47 -12.52 -9.96
CA GLU A 114 -2.09 -13.77 -9.47
C GLU A 114 -1.24 -14.48 -8.40
#